data_AF-A0A158L3S4-F1
#
_entry.id   AF-A0A158L3S4-F1
#
_cell.length_a   1.000
_cell.length_b   1.000
_cell.length_c   1.000
_cell.angle_alpha   90.00
_cell.angle_beta   90.00
_cell.angle_gamma   90.00
#
_symmetry.space_group_name_H-M   'P 1'
#
loop_
_entity.id
_entity.type
_entity.pdbx_description
1 polymer ?
#
loop_
_entity_poly.entity_id
_entity_poly.type
_entity_poly.pdbx_seq_one_letter_code
_entity_poly.pdbx_strand_id
1 'polypeptide(L)'
;MKETMTTFLEGEIVEEKVEFTLVELCRVSGASQEQMTMWISEGAFEPRGDRPEEWRFSGAALRRVRTAHRLARDFEINAAGIALTLDLLDEIEALRARATHSDLG
;
A
#
# COMPACT_ATOMS: atom_id res chain seq x y z
N MET A 1 -3.35 -18.17 41.74
CA MET A 1 -3.39 -18.82 40.40
C MET A 1 -3.92 -17.77 39.44
N LYS A 2 -3.10 -17.20 38.54
CA LYS A 2 -3.53 -16.18 37.58
C LYS A 2 -3.88 -16.88 36.28
N GLU A 3 -5.15 -16.84 35.91
CA GLU A 3 -5.63 -17.37 34.64
C GLU A 3 -5.22 -16.40 33.52
N THR A 4 -4.35 -16.87 32.63
CA THR A 4 -3.96 -16.11 31.44
C THR A 4 -5.06 -16.29 30.40
N MET A 5 -5.84 -15.22 30.17
CA MET A 5 -6.83 -15.17 29.10
C MET A 5 -6.08 -15.02 27.77
N THR A 6 -5.98 -16.10 27.01
CA THR A 6 -5.43 -16.07 25.65
C THR A 6 -6.47 -15.48 24.71
N THR A 7 -6.27 -14.22 24.31
CA THR A 7 -7.07 -13.59 23.27
C THR A 7 -6.57 -14.08 21.91
N PHE A 8 -7.39 -14.84 21.21
CA PHE A 8 -7.12 -15.24 19.83
C PHE A 8 -7.48 -14.07 18.90
N LEU A 9 -6.50 -13.59 18.14
CA LEU A 9 -6.69 -12.57 17.11
C LEU A 9 -6.89 -13.30 15.78
N GLU A 10 -8.11 -13.27 15.26
CA GLU A 10 -8.41 -13.74 13.91
C GLU A 10 -8.10 -12.59 12.94
N GLY A 11 -7.24 -12.85 11.97
CA GLY A 11 -6.86 -11.89 10.93
C GLY A 11 -6.80 -12.60 9.59
N GLU A 12 -7.35 -11.98 8.55
CA GLU A 12 -7.28 -12.52 7.20
C GLU A 12 -5.95 -12.15 6.54
N ILE A 13 -5.34 -13.11 5.83
CA ILE A 13 -4.16 -12.84 5.00
C ILE A 13 -4.64 -12.08 3.77
N VAL A 14 -4.35 -10.78 3.78
CA VAL A 14 -4.83 -9.78 2.82
C VAL A 14 -4.30 -10.02 1.38
N GLU A 15 -3.20 -10.75 1.22
CA GLU A 15 -2.38 -10.78 -0.01
C GLU A 15 -3.04 -11.33 -1.28
N GLU A 16 -4.19 -12.05 -1.21
CA GLU A 16 -4.73 -12.69 -2.43
C GLU A 16 -6.26 -12.72 -2.61
N LYS A 17 -7.08 -12.37 -1.60
CA LYS A 17 -8.56 -12.44 -1.72
C LYS A 17 -9.35 -11.23 -1.26
N VAL A 18 -8.71 -10.26 -0.61
CA VAL A 18 -9.40 -9.08 -0.08
C VAL A 18 -9.19 -7.91 -1.05
N GLU A 19 -10.29 -7.44 -1.62
CA GLU A 19 -10.33 -6.15 -2.31
C GLU A 19 -10.81 -5.08 -1.33
N PHE A 20 -10.11 -3.95 -1.28
CA PHE A 20 -10.52 -2.79 -0.52
C PHE A 20 -11.25 -1.80 -1.43
N THR A 21 -12.34 -1.25 -0.94
CA THR A 21 -12.87 0.03 -1.45
C THR A 21 -11.93 1.17 -1.08
N LEU A 22 -12.08 2.33 -1.76
CA LEU A 22 -11.35 3.55 -1.40
C LEU A 22 -11.51 3.92 0.09
N VAL A 23 -12.74 3.84 0.61
CA VAL A 23 -13.06 4.20 2.00
C VAL A 23 -12.38 3.27 2.99
N GLU A 24 -12.42 1.95 2.75
CA GLU A 24 -11.76 0.98 3.60
C GLU A 24 -10.25 1.19 3.58
N LEU A 25 -9.67 1.40 2.40
CA LEU A 25 -8.24 1.61 2.23
C LEU A 25 -7.76 2.86 2.96
N CYS A 26 -8.48 3.98 2.86
CA CYS A 26 -8.22 5.18 3.65
C CYS A 26 -8.25 4.88 5.14
N ARG A 27 -9.27 4.16 5.62
CA ARG A 27 -9.43 3.81 7.03
C ARG A 27 -8.28 2.95 7.57
N VAL A 28 -7.82 1.96 6.80
CA VAL A 28 -6.76 1.03 7.26
C VAL A 28 -5.34 1.53 7.00
N SER A 29 -5.15 2.50 6.11
CA SER A 29 -3.85 3.10 5.80
C SER A 29 -3.57 4.40 6.56
N GLY A 30 -4.62 5.14 6.93
CA GLY A 30 -4.52 6.47 7.52
C GLY A 30 -4.47 7.61 6.49
N ALA A 31 -4.41 7.31 5.19
CA ALA A 31 -4.44 8.32 4.13
C ALA A 31 -5.85 8.89 3.95
N SER A 32 -5.94 10.20 3.67
CA SER A 32 -7.21 10.84 3.33
C SER A 32 -7.68 10.48 1.92
N GLN A 33 -8.97 10.68 1.64
CA GLN A 33 -9.54 10.42 0.32
C GLN A 33 -8.95 11.37 -0.74
N GLU A 34 -8.67 12.61 -0.36
CA GLU A 34 -8.04 13.62 -1.21
C GLU A 34 -6.61 13.20 -1.56
N GLN A 35 -5.84 12.72 -0.59
CA GLN A 35 -4.49 12.21 -0.84
C GLN A 35 -4.52 11.02 -1.80
N MET A 36 -5.39 10.05 -1.55
CA MET A 36 -5.55 8.90 -2.44
C MET A 36 -5.93 9.31 -3.87
N THR A 37 -6.88 10.24 -4.01
CA THR A 37 -7.32 10.72 -5.33
C THR A 37 -6.17 11.41 -6.07
N MET A 38 -5.38 12.25 -5.37
CA MET A 38 -4.20 12.89 -5.96
C MET A 38 -3.13 11.88 -6.37
N TRP A 39 -2.86 10.87 -5.55
CA TRP A 39 -1.87 9.85 -5.89
C TRP A 39 -2.32 9.00 -7.09
N ILE A 40 -3.61 8.68 -7.18
CA ILE A 40 -4.18 7.96 -8.34
C ILE A 40 -4.10 8.80 -9.61
N SER A 41 -4.39 10.11 -9.53
CA SER A 41 -4.28 10.99 -10.70
C SER A 41 -2.85 11.14 -11.22
N GLU A 42 -1.86 11.00 -10.33
CA GLU A 42 -0.43 11.01 -10.68
C GLU A 42 0.10 9.61 -11.05
N GLY A 43 -0.76 8.59 -11.09
CA GLY A 43 -0.40 7.23 -11.50
C GLY A 43 0.30 6.38 -10.42
N ALA A 44 0.39 6.85 -9.17
CA ALA A 44 1.03 6.09 -8.08
C ALA A 44 0.27 4.80 -7.72
N PHE A 45 -1.03 4.77 -8.01
CA PHE A 45 -1.94 3.65 -7.77
C PHE A 45 -2.93 3.52 -8.91
N GLU A 46 -3.18 2.27 -9.33
CA GLU A 46 -4.15 1.93 -10.36
C GLU A 46 -5.27 1.07 -9.77
N PRO A 47 -6.38 1.66 -9.31
CA PRO A 47 -7.55 0.89 -8.89
C PRO A 47 -8.24 0.22 -10.07
N ARG A 48 -8.98 -0.86 -9.80
CA ARG A 48 -9.97 -1.38 -10.73
C ARG A 48 -11.25 -0.55 -10.65
N GLY A 49 -11.89 -0.27 -11.78
CA GLY A 49 -13.11 0.53 -11.87
C GLY A 49 -12.84 1.98 -12.25
N ASP A 50 -13.83 2.63 -12.85
CA ASP A 50 -13.62 3.93 -13.52
C ASP A 50 -13.89 5.12 -12.58
N ARG A 51 -14.64 4.89 -11.50
CA ARG A 51 -15.11 5.95 -10.59
C ARG A 51 -14.70 5.67 -9.14
N PRO A 52 -14.52 6.70 -8.28
CA PRO A 52 -14.14 6.52 -6.88
C PRO A 52 -15.01 5.54 -6.08
N GLU A 53 -16.29 5.41 -6.40
CA GLU A 53 -17.22 4.48 -5.75
C GLU A 53 -16.99 3.02 -6.19
N GLU A 54 -16.49 2.85 -7.42
CA GLU A 54 -16.19 1.56 -8.05
C GLU A 54 -14.77 1.10 -7.78
N TRP A 55 -13.88 2.00 -7.35
CA TRP A 55 -12.48 1.69 -7.10
C TRP A 55 -12.30 0.51 -6.16
N ARG A 56 -11.57 -0.50 -6.64
CA ARG A 56 -11.12 -1.67 -5.88
C ARG A 56 -9.61 -1.77 -5.92
N PHE A 57 -9.03 -2.02 -4.75
CA PHE A 57 -7.60 -2.14 -4.54
C PHE A 57 -7.25 -3.51 -3.99
N SER A 58 -6.17 -4.10 -4.48
CA SER A 58 -5.67 -5.38 -3.96
C SER A 58 -5.05 -5.23 -2.58
N GLY A 59 -4.84 -6.36 -1.89
CA GLY A 59 -4.11 -6.39 -0.64
C GLY A 59 -2.71 -5.79 -0.71
N ALA A 60 -2.00 -5.99 -1.82
CA ALA A 60 -0.68 -5.41 -2.05
C ALA A 60 -0.72 -3.86 -2.05
N ALA A 61 -1.83 -3.27 -2.50
CA ALA A 61 -2.01 -1.82 -2.50
C ALA A 61 -1.98 -1.26 -1.07
N LEU A 62 -2.45 -1.98 -0.06
CA LEU A 62 -2.42 -1.50 1.33
C LEU A 62 -0.98 -1.23 1.83
N ARG A 63 -0.05 -2.16 1.57
CA ARG A 63 1.37 -1.96 1.93
C ARG A 63 1.92 -0.74 1.20
N ARG A 64 1.60 -0.59 -0.08
CA ARG A 64 2.05 0.53 -0.91
C ARG A 64 1.48 1.88 -0.44
N VAL A 65 0.19 1.96 -0.12
CA VAL A 65 -0.45 3.17 0.41
C VAL A 65 0.13 3.58 1.76
N ARG A 66 0.42 2.63 2.66
CA ARG A 66 1.07 2.95 3.94
C ARG A 66 2.46 3.55 3.76
N THR A 67 3.21 3.08 2.77
CA THR A 67 4.51 3.66 2.41
C THR A 67 4.34 5.07 1.85
N ALA A 68 3.40 5.28 0.92
CA ALA A 68 3.08 6.60 0.37
C ALA A 68 2.68 7.61 1.45
N HIS A 69 1.78 7.21 2.35
CA HIS A 69 1.34 8.04 3.47
C HIS A 69 2.50 8.44 4.39
N ARG A 70 3.38 7.49 4.73
CA ARG A 70 4.58 7.78 5.52
C ARG A 70 5.51 8.75 4.80
N LEU A 71 5.76 8.56 3.50
CA LEU A 71 6.59 9.44 2.70
C LEU A 71 6.03 10.86 2.63
N ALA A 72 4.73 11.00 2.37
CA ALA A 72 4.05 12.28 2.28
C ALA A 72 4.09 13.03 3.62
N ARG A 73 3.91 12.31 4.74
CA ARG A 73 3.95 12.89 6.09
C ARG A 73 5.36 13.26 6.54
N ASP A 74 6.33 12.41 6.29
CA ASP A 74 7.68 12.55 6.87
C ASP A 74 8.60 13.43 6.01
N PHE A 75 8.32 13.56 4.70
CA PHE A 75 9.17 14.27 3.74
C PHE A 75 8.46 15.41 3.00
N GLU A 76 7.19 15.69 3.28
CA GLU A 76 6.38 16.75 2.65
C GLU A 76 6.43 16.74 1.11
N ILE A 77 6.54 15.54 0.53
CA ILE A 77 6.62 15.35 -0.92
C ILE A 77 5.22 15.49 -1.53
N ASN A 78 5.14 16.16 -2.69
CA ASN A 78 3.90 16.27 -3.45
C ASN A 78 3.48 14.93 -4.10
N ALA A 79 2.26 14.85 -4.64
CA ALA A 79 1.71 13.61 -5.18
C ALA A 79 2.55 13.02 -6.33
N ALA A 80 3.07 13.84 -7.24
CA ALA A 80 3.96 13.40 -8.32
C ALA A 80 5.28 12.82 -7.79
N GLY A 81 5.87 13.44 -6.78
CA GLY A 81 7.08 12.93 -6.14
C GLY A 81 6.83 11.63 -5.37
N ILE A 82 5.64 11.45 -4.81
CA ILE A 82 5.23 10.17 -4.21
C ILE A 82 5.16 9.08 -5.27
N ALA A 83 4.51 9.33 -6.41
CA ALA A 83 4.44 8.37 -7.53
C ALA A 83 5.84 7.91 -7.94
N LEU A 84 6.72 8.87 -8.25
CA LEU A 84 8.10 8.60 -8.65
C LEU A 84 8.89 7.85 -7.56
N THR A 85 8.75 8.24 -6.29
CA THR A 85 9.49 7.58 -5.20
C THR A 85 9.04 6.13 -5.03
N LEU A 86 7.75 5.85 -5.17
CA LEU A 86 7.25 4.48 -5.10
C LEU A 86 7.80 3.62 -6.24
N ASP A 87 7.85 4.15 -7.46
CA ASP A 87 8.43 3.44 -8.61
C ASP A 87 9.91 3.14 -8.42
N LEU A 88 10.68 4.11 -7.89
CA LEU A 88 12.09 3.90 -7.56
C LEU A 88 12.29 2.85 -6.46
N LEU A 89 11.40 2.80 -5.47
CA LEU A 89 11.44 1.76 -4.43
C LEU A 89 11.18 0.38 -5.04
N ASP A 90 10.23 0.25 -5.96
CA ASP A 90 9.97 -1.00 -6.68
C ASP A 90 11.18 -1.42 -7.52
N GLU A 91 11.82 -0.47 -8.22
CA GLU A 91 13.02 -0.74 -9.00
C GLU A 91 14.17 -1.23 -8.10
N ILE A 92 14.37 -0.60 -6.94
CA ILE A 92 15.37 -1.05 -5.96
C ILE A 92 15.04 -2.46 -5.44
N GLU A 93 13.78 -2.75 -5.11
CA GLU A 93 13.35 -4.09 -4.69
C GLU A 93 13.63 -5.12 -5.79
N ALA A 94 13.32 -4.82 -7.05
CA ALA A 94 13.60 -5.68 -8.20
C ALA A 94 15.09 -5.91 -8.45
N LEU A 95 15.91 -4.85 -8.36
CA LEU A 95 17.37 -4.94 -8.50
C LEU A 95 18.00 -5.79 -7.40
N ARG A 96 17.56 -5.63 -6.15
CA ARG A 96 18.02 -6.44 -5.02
C ARG A 96 17.65 -7.91 -5.19
N ALA A 97 16.42 -8.20 -5.62
CA ALA A 97 15.98 -9.55 -5.88
C ALA A 97 16.87 -10.25 -6.92
N ARG A 98 17.25 -9.55 -8.00
CA ARG A 98 18.17 -10.09 -9.02
C ARG A 98 19.56 -10.41 -8.48
N ALA A 99 20.12 -9.53 -7.64
CA ALA A 99 21.44 -9.74 -7.05
C ALA A 99 21.48 -10.97 -6.13
N THR A 100 20.43 -11.18 -5.32
CA THR A 100 20.32 -12.37 -4.47
C THR A 100 20.21 -13.68 -5.27
N HIS A 101 19.66 -13.63 -6.49
CA HIS A 101 19.59 -14.81 -7.36
C HIS A 101 20.90 -15.12 -8.09
N SER A 102 21.86 -14.18 -8.20
CA SER A 102 23.16 -14.46 -8.86
C SER A 102 24.21 -15.06 -7.92
N ASP A 103 24.04 -14.96 -6.60
CA ASP A 103 24.92 -15.57 -5.59
C ASP A 103 24.59 -17.05 -5.30
N LEU A 104 23.52 -17.59 -5.91
CA LEU A 104 23.10 -19.00 -5.80
C LEU A 104 23.42 -19.82 -7.07
N GLY A 105 24.28 -19.31 -7.96
CA GLY A 105 24.70 -19.96 -9.21
C GLY A 105 26.20 -20.24 -9.27
#